data_AF-A0A4Y3QVE0-F1
#
_entry.id   AF-A0A4Y3QVE0-F1
#
_cell.length_a   1.000
_cell.length_b   1.000
_cell.length_c   1.000
_cell.angle_alpha   90.00
_cell.angle_beta   90.00
_cell.angle_gamma   90.00
#
_symmetry.space_group_name_H-M   'P 1'
#
loop_
_entity.id
_entity.type
_entity.pdbx_description
1 polymer ?
#
loop_
_entity_poly.entity_id
_entity_poly.type
_entity_poly.pdbx_seq_one_letter_code
_entity_poly.pdbx_strand_id
1 'polypeptide(L)'
;MGISSSAVAFGGTEAALRRYRRRAWMWLCAGSGACAAGLVIGAVAEASGVGWAASVMARVLGAGAVAGVIGAGSVRMAARMGRALSAGPWVACVAVDLPSALWAPRVVLRAPDTGELWVFTVVAVRRRLQWAEPGPSGALWWCGDPQRGGVLAQPGGETLLWVRPTRTLRRRQEAVRAAEASGRLGRPSPQQPQRAERSQQAEPVPLGSSAVRAAGAQVPRRRPVFRWIALLGVVAGGLGIAGIVAADGDPQIDLTVLKEDSSGNCTVTWKDPDDGRLRKGPFRCTPDRDPSLSDWDTGWVVSYGPWKGELYNAEWEGATANTVNDGLLAAGFLLLVGAAVGGGIRVVQRRADRRVEQRATALAAEWATAGERPGVSLVKSPTGVSLHKSPAEDGPELPELPE
;
A
#
# COMPACT_ATOMS: atom_id res chain seq x y z
N MET A 1 -14.41 4.85 42.73
CA MET A 1 -13.61 5.28 41.56
C MET A 1 -13.60 4.14 40.55
N GLY A 2 -14.34 4.27 39.44
CA GLY A 2 -14.35 3.24 38.40
C GLY A 2 -13.01 3.21 37.67
N ILE A 3 -12.47 2.02 37.42
CA ILE A 3 -11.23 1.84 36.67
C ILE A 3 -11.49 2.34 35.24
N SER A 4 -11.00 3.54 34.90
CA SER A 4 -11.06 4.07 33.54
C SER A 4 -10.31 3.14 32.60
N SER A 5 -11.03 2.30 31.89
CA SER A 5 -10.45 1.34 30.96
C SER A 5 -9.80 2.07 29.79
N SER A 6 -8.49 1.82 29.59
CA SER A 6 -7.76 2.38 28.44
C SER A 6 -8.43 2.01 27.12
N ALA A 7 -8.38 2.92 26.13
CA ALA A 7 -8.94 2.70 24.80
C ALA A 7 -8.33 1.48 24.09
N VAL A 8 -7.07 1.11 24.41
CA VAL A 8 -6.41 -0.09 23.86
C VAL A 8 -7.20 -1.36 24.16
N ALA A 9 -7.73 -1.50 25.38
CA ALA A 9 -8.42 -2.71 25.84
C ALA A 9 -9.87 -2.83 25.30
N PHE A 10 -10.34 -1.84 24.55
CA PHE A 10 -11.72 -1.77 24.11
C PHE A 10 -11.91 -2.43 22.73
N GLY A 11 -12.75 -3.46 22.68
CA GLY A 11 -13.24 -4.06 21.42
C GLY A 11 -12.12 -4.52 20.48
N GLY A 12 -12.21 -4.16 19.20
CA GLY A 12 -11.22 -4.51 18.18
C GLY A 12 -9.94 -3.67 18.16
N THR A 13 -9.79 -2.72 19.10
CA THR A 13 -8.70 -1.71 19.10
C THR A 13 -7.32 -2.34 19.19
N GLU A 14 -7.10 -3.25 20.15
CA GLU A 14 -5.82 -3.92 20.32
C GLU A 14 -5.41 -4.71 19.08
N ALA A 15 -6.36 -5.48 18.53
CA ALA A 15 -6.15 -6.26 17.32
C ALA A 15 -5.83 -5.36 16.12
N ALA A 16 -6.52 -4.23 15.97
CA ALA A 16 -6.24 -3.24 14.93
C ALA A 16 -4.84 -2.64 15.06
N LEU A 17 -4.43 -2.25 16.27
CA LEU A 17 -3.10 -1.72 16.55
C LEU A 17 -2.01 -2.78 16.29
N ARG A 18 -2.23 -4.04 16.70
CA ARG A 18 -1.31 -5.16 16.46
C ARG A 18 -1.13 -5.42 14.96
N ARG A 19 -2.21 -5.40 14.18
CA ARG A 19 -2.16 -5.51 12.71
C ARG A 19 -1.36 -4.36 12.08
N TYR A 20 -1.56 -3.13 12.57
CA TYR A 20 -0.81 -1.97 12.09
C TYR A 20 0.70 -2.09 12.41
N ARG A 21 1.06 -2.45 13.66
CA ARG A 21 2.45 -2.69 14.09
C ARG A 21 3.13 -3.77 13.24
N ARG A 22 2.47 -4.92 13.04
CA ARG A 22 3.01 -6.01 12.21
C ARG A 22 3.30 -5.54 10.79
N ARG A 23 2.41 -4.76 10.18
CA ARG A 23 2.62 -4.20 8.83
C ARG A 23 3.76 -3.19 8.80
N ALA A 24 3.87 -2.33 9.80
CA ALA A 24 4.96 -1.37 9.91
C ALA A 24 6.32 -2.07 10.02
N TRP A 25 6.43 -3.10 10.86
CA TRP A 25 7.62 -3.93 10.99
C TRP A 25 7.96 -4.69 9.70
N MET A 26 6.97 -5.26 9.00
CA MET A 26 7.23 -5.91 7.71
C MET A 26 7.86 -4.96 6.69
N TRP A 27 7.38 -3.71 6.59
CA TRP A 27 7.99 -2.72 5.70
C TRP A 27 9.41 -2.34 6.11
N LEU A 28 9.64 -2.19 7.42
CA LEU A 28 10.97 -1.89 7.93
C LEU A 28 11.96 -3.03 7.64
N CYS A 29 11.59 -4.27 7.98
CA CYS A 29 12.40 -5.46 7.70
C CYS A 29 12.64 -5.66 6.21
N ALA A 30 11.63 -5.45 5.36
CA ALA A 30 11.77 -5.55 3.91
C ALA A 30 12.73 -4.48 3.35
N GLY A 31 12.63 -3.24 3.82
CA GLY A 31 13.54 -2.16 3.45
C GLY A 31 14.99 -2.45 3.87
N SER A 32 15.18 -2.84 5.14
CA SER A 32 16.50 -3.22 5.66
C SER A 32 17.09 -4.42 4.93
N GLY A 33 16.29 -5.44 4.64
CA GLY A 33 16.71 -6.62 3.90
C GLY A 33 17.10 -6.29 2.45
N ALA A 34 16.34 -5.43 1.77
CA ALA A 34 16.69 -4.96 0.43
C ALA A 34 17.99 -4.13 0.43
N CYS A 35 18.20 -3.26 1.42
CA CYS A 35 19.46 -2.54 1.56
C CYS A 35 20.65 -3.49 1.78
N ALA A 36 20.52 -4.46 2.69
CA ALA A 36 21.57 -5.44 2.94
C ALA A 36 21.89 -6.28 1.69
N ALA A 37 20.85 -6.73 0.97
CA ALA A 37 21.02 -7.45 -0.30
C ALA A 37 21.72 -6.58 -1.35
N GLY A 38 21.36 -5.30 -1.47
CA GLY A 38 22.02 -4.36 -2.36
C GLY A 38 23.52 -4.21 -2.06
N LEU A 39 23.89 -4.10 -0.79
CA LEU A 39 25.29 -4.02 -0.37
C LEU A 39 26.07 -5.31 -0.69
N VAL A 40 25.48 -6.48 -0.44
CA VAL A 40 26.11 -7.77 -0.76
C VAL A 40 26.29 -7.94 -2.27
N ILE A 41 25.27 -7.62 -3.07
CA ILE A 41 25.35 -7.65 -4.54
C ILE A 41 26.43 -6.69 -5.03
N GLY A 42 26.51 -5.49 -4.46
CA GLY A 42 27.54 -4.50 -4.77
C GLY A 42 28.96 -5.03 -4.57
N ALA A 43 29.23 -5.61 -3.40
CA ALA A 43 30.55 -6.15 -3.07
C ALA A 43 30.94 -7.32 -3.99
N VAL A 44 30.01 -8.23 -4.29
CA VAL A 44 30.25 -9.35 -5.22
C VAL A 44 30.48 -8.84 -6.64
N ALA A 45 29.71 -7.85 -7.06
CA ALA A 45 29.81 -7.26 -8.38
C ALA A 45 31.15 -6.57 -8.63
N GLU A 46 31.60 -5.77 -7.67
CA GLU A 46 32.91 -5.09 -7.69
C GLU A 46 34.04 -6.12 -7.80
N ALA A 47 33.98 -7.20 -7.02
CA ALA A 47 34.95 -8.30 -7.11
C ALA A 47 34.94 -9.03 -8.47
N SER A 48 33.80 -9.01 -9.18
CA SER A 48 33.64 -9.67 -10.48
C SER A 48 33.85 -8.77 -11.71
N GLY A 49 34.11 -7.46 -11.52
CA GLY A 49 34.29 -6.51 -12.63
C GLY A 49 33.03 -6.25 -13.47
N VAL A 50 31.84 -6.53 -12.94
CA VAL A 50 30.58 -6.46 -13.71
C VAL A 50 29.95 -5.07 -13.62
N GLY A 51 30.12 -4.25 -14.67
CA GLY A 51 29.70 -2.83 -14.69
C GLY A 51 28.19 -2.58 -14.48
N TRP A 52 27.30 -3.43 -15.02
CA TRP A 52 25.84 -3.23 -14.89
C TRP A 52 25.33 -3.36 -13.46
N ALA A 53 26.07 -4.06 -12.61
CA ALA A 53 25.65 -4.36 -11.26
C ALA A 53 25.67 -3.12 -10.34
N ALA A 54 26.49 -2.11 -10.65
CA ALA A 54 26.43 -0.82 -9.95
C ALA A 54 25.05 -0.16 -10.11
N SER A 55 24.45 -0.24 -11.30
CA SER A 55 23.13 0.32 -11.58
C SER A 55 22.00 -0.44 -10.84
N VAL A 56 22.12 -1.77 -10.76
CA VAL A 56 21.15 -2.63 -10.05
C VAL A 56 21.28 -2.44 -8.54
N MET A 57 22.50 -2.38 -8.02
CA MET A 57 22.79 -2.04 -6.63
C MET A 57 22.14 -0.71 -6.25
N ALA A 58 22.39 0.36 -7.03
CA ALA A 58 21.83 1.68 -6.74
C ALA A 58 20.28 1.67 -6.67
N ARG A 59 19.62 0.94 -7.59
CA ARG A 59 18.16 0.80 -7.58
C ARG A 59 17.65 0.00 -6.39
N VAL A 60 18.31 -1.11 -6.04
CA VAL A 60 17.94 -1.96 -4.89
C VAL A 60 18.13 -1.20 -3.57
N LEU A 61 19.27 -0.52 -3.42
CA LEU A 61 19.55 0.34 -2.27
C LEU A 61 18.53 1.47 -2.14
N GLY A 62 18.24 2.17 -3.25
CA GLY A 62 17.26 3.25 -3.28
C GLY A 62 15.85 2.77 -2.90
N ALA A 63 15.38 1.66 -3.48
CA ALA A 63 14.08 1.08 -3.13
C ALA A 63 14.03 0.59 -1.68
N GLY A 64 15.11 -0.05 -1.21
CA GLY A 64 15.25 -0.49 0.18
C GLY A 64 15.22 0.68 1.15
N ALA A 65 15.91 1.78 0.85
CA ALA A 65 15.94 2.98 1.68
C ALA A 65 14.55 3.62 1.78
N VAL A 66 13.83 3.78 0.66
CA VAL A 66 12.46 4.32 0.66
C VAL A 66 11.52 3.43 1.49
N ALA A 67 11.57 2.11 1.29
CA ALA A 67 10.77 1.15 2.07
C ALA A 67 11.12 1.22 3.57
N GLY A 68 12.41 1.35 3.90
CA GLY A 68 12.92 1.50 5.26
C GLY A 68 12.39 2.77 5.93
N VAL A 69 12.43 3.92 5.25
CA VAL A 69 11.88 5.19 5.75
C VAL A 69 10.37 5.09 5.99
N ILE A 70 9.62 4.50 5.06
CA ILE A 70 8.17 4.26 5.21
C ILE A 70 7.90 3.33 6.41
N GLY A 71 8.67 2.25 6.55
CA GLY A 71 8.60 1.31 7.66
C GLY A 71 8.87 1.98 9.00
N ALA A 72 9.98 2.70 9.14
CA ALA A 72 10.37 3.42 10.34
C ALA A 72 9.33 4.49 10.72
N GLY A 73 8.86 5.28 9.75
CA GLY A 73 7.79 6.25 9.95
C GLY A 73 6.49 5.60 10.44
N SER A 74 6.14 4.43 9.90
CA SER A 74 4.97 3.65 10.31
C SER A 74 5.13 3.06 11.71
N VAL A 75 6.32 2.59 12.10
CA VAL A 75 6.60 2.08 13.46
C VAL A 75 6.48 3.22 14.47
N ARG A 76 7.08 4.38 14.18
CA ARG A 76 6.94 5.59 14.99
C ARG A 76 5.47 5.99 15.13
N MET A 77 4.69 5.94 14.05
CA MET A 77 3.26 6.23 14.09
C MET A 77 2.50 5.22 14.95
N ALA A 78 2.82 3.93 14.85
CA ALA A 78 2.20 2.87 15.66
C ALA A 78 2.47 3.07 17.16
N ALA A 79 3.68 3.50 17.51
CA ALA A 79 4.04 3.85 18.89
C ALA A 79 3.27 5.09 19.38
N ARG A 80 3.11 6.11 18.53
CA ARG A 80 2.29 7.30 18.86
C ARG A 80 0.82 6.95 19.08
N MET A 81 0.24 6.16 18.19
CA MET A 81 -1.13 5.63 18.34
C MET A 81 -1.26 4.84 19.65
N GLY A 82 -0.32 3.94 19.94
CA GLY A 82 -0.33 3.16 21.17
C GLY A 82 -0.27 4.02 22.43
N ARG A 83 0.59 5.04 22.47
CA ARG A 83 0.66 5.98 23.60
C ARG A 83 -0.64 6.77 23.77
N ALA A 84 -1.21 7.30 22.70
CA ALA A 84 -2.48 8.02 22.75
C ALA A 84 -3.61 7.13 23.27
N LEU A 85 -3.73 5.91 22.74
CA LEU A 85 -4.75 4.94 23.17
C LEU A 85 -4.56 4.44 24.61
N SER A 86 -3.34 4.45 25.13
CA SER A 86 -3.06 4.06 26.51
C SER A 86 -3.31 5.20 27.50
N ALA A 87 -3.37 6.45 27.03
CA ALA A 87 -3.48 7.63 27.88
C ALA A 87 -4.91 7.91 28.37
N GLY A 88 -5.94 7.36 27.72
CA GLY A 88 -7.32 7.60 28.12
C GLY A 88 -8.32 6.63 27.48
N PRO A 89 -9.59 6.71 27.91
CA PRO A 89 -10.68 5.95 27.30
C PRO A 89 -11.02 6.51 25.90
N TRP A 90 -11.81 5.75 25.15
CA TRP A 90 -12.45 6.27 23.94
C TRP A 90 -13.55 7.25 24.32
N VAL A 91 -13.62 8.37 23.60
CA VAL A 91 -14.69 9.36 23.70
C VAL A 91 -15.46 9.36 22.38
N ALA A 92 -16.77 9.13 22.44
CA ALA A 92 -17.62 9.26 21.25
C ALA A 92 -17.93 10.75 21.00
N CYS A 93 -17.54 11.25 19.84
CA CYS A 93 -17.73 12.63 19.42
C CYS A 93 -18.69 12.70 18.23
N VAL A 94 -19.49 13.76 18.16
CA VAL A 94 -20.17 14.14 16.91
C VAL A 94 -19.09 14.59 15.94
N ALA A 95 -19.09 14.02 14.74
CA ALA A 95 -18.08 14.25 13.73
C ALA A 95 -18.69 14.73 12.42
N VAL A 96 -18.00 15.67 11.78
CA VAL A 96 -18.32 16.14 10.43
C VAL A 96 -17.06 16.02 9.57
N ASP A 97 -17.16 15.25 8.50
CA ASP A 97 -16.15 15.20 7.46
C ASP A 97 -16.28 16.41 6.53
N LEU A 98 -15.14 16.98 6.17
CA LEU A 98 -15.06 18.06 5.20
C LEU A 98 -14.27 17.59 3.99
N PRO A 99 -14.88 17.58 2.78
CA PRO A 99 -14.17 17.20 1.58
C PRO A 99 -12.96 18.13 1.39
N SER A 100 -11.80 17.53 1.16
CA SER A 100 -10.58 18.28 0.84
C SER A 100 -10.42 18.31 -0.67
N ALA A 101 -10.29 19.51 -1.22
CA ALA A 101 -10.16 19.67 -2.67
C ALA A 101 -8.92 18.98 -3.24
N LEU A 102 -7.84 18.74 -2.47
CA LEU A 102 -6.63 18.15 -3.05
C LEU A 102 -5.64 17.35 -2.14
N TRP A 103 -5.60 17.46 -0.79
CA TRP A 103 -4.38 16.94 -0.10
C TRP A 103 -4.53 16.29 1.29
N ALA A 104 -5.64 16.46 2.01
CA ALA A 104 -5.95 15.70 3.23
C ALA A 104 -7.35 16.09 3.73
N PRO A 105 -8.28 15.13 3.92
CA PRO A 105 -9.59 15.43 4.48
C PRO A 105 -9.44 15.97 5.89
N ARG A 106 -10.33 16.91 6.22
CA ARG A 106 -10.43 17.50 7.55
C ARG A 106 -11.64 16.91 8.24
N VAL A 107 -11.53 16.72 9.54
CA VAL A 107 -12.64 16.27 10.38
C VAL A 107 -12.79 17.28 11.50
N VAL A 108 -14.02 17.71 11.75
CA VAL A 108 -14.39 18.53 12.91
C VAL A 108 -15.10 17.62 13.89
N LEU A 109 -14.61 17.57 15.12
CA LEU A 109 -15.22 16.84 16.22
C LEU A 109 -15.82 17.83 17.21
N ARG A 110 -16.99 17.51 17.76
CA ARG A 110 -17.53 18.20 18.93
C ARG A 110 -17.34 17.34 20.17
N ALA A 111 -16.65 17.89 21.16
CA ALA A 111 -16.47 17.29 22.47
C ALA A 111 -17.84 17.07 23.14
N PRO A 112 -18.14 15.87 23.67
CA PRO A 112 -19.47 15.57 24.20
C PRO A 112 -19.76 16.27 25.54
N ASP A 113 -18.72 16.62 26.29
CA ASP A 113 -18.78 17.22 27.63
C ASP A 113 -18.74 18.75 27.58
N THR A 114 -17.81 19.32 26.83
CA THR A 114 -17.62 20.79 26.76
C THR A 114 -18.34 21.43 25.58
N GLY A 115 -18.72 20.65 24.56
CA GLY A 115 -19.21 21.18 23.29
C GLY A 115 -18.11 21.86 22.43
N GLU A 116 -16.85 21.84 22.87
CA GLU A 116 -15.74 22.46 22.13
C GLU A 116 -15.55 21.78 20.76
N LEU A 117 -15.23 22.57 19.73
CA LEU A 117 -14.97 22.08 18.38
C LEU A 117 -13.48 21.87 18.14
N TRP A 118 -13.08 20.62 17.89
CA TRP A 118 -11.71 20.24 17.56
C TRP A 118 -11.57 19.98 16.06
N VAL A 119 -10.61 20.67 15.41
CA VAL A 119 -10.39 20.55 13.97
C VAL A 119 -9.10 19.79 13.67
N PHE A 120 -9.25 18.62 13.06
CA PHE A 120 -8.12 17.74 12.74
C PHE A 120 -7.91 17.55 11.25
N THR A 121 -6.66 17.33 10.88
CA THR A 121 -6.24 16.85 9.56
C THR A 121 -5.92 15.37 9.65
N VAL A 122 -6.55 14.55 8.80
CA VAL A 122 -6.34 13.09 8.80
C VAL A 122 -5.00 12.76 8.14
N VAL A 123 -4.16 11.98 8.82
CA VAL A 123 -2.85 11.52 8.32
C VAL A 123 -2.97 10.08 7.87
N ALA A 124 -3.49 9.87 6.67
CA ALA A 124 -3.64 8.55 6.09
C ALA A 124 -3.52 8.56 4.57
N VAL A 125 -3.18 7.40 4.00
CA VAL A 125 -3.19 7.19 2.54
C VAL A 125 -4.61 7.26 2.00
N ARG A 126 -4.76 7.66 0.72
CA ARG A 126 -6.06 7.90 0.05
C ARG A 126 -7.11 6.79 0.27
N ARG A 127 -6.69 5.51 0.27
CA ARG A 127 -7.58 4.35 0.48
C ARG A 127 -8.19 4.24 1.88
N ARG A 128 -7.61 4.90 2.88
CA ARG A 128 -8.08 4.89 4.26
C ARG A 128 -8.90 6.12 4.63
N LEU A 129 -9.01 7.08 3.72
CA LEU A 129 -9.73 8.33 3.99
C LEU A 129 -11.22 8.09 4.22
N GLN A 130 -11.79 7.09 3.56
CA GLN A 130 -13.18 6.65 3.79
C GLN A 130 -13.46 6.24 5.25
N TRP A 131 -12.43 5.90 6.05
CA TRP A 131 -12.63 5.59 7.48
C TRP A 131 -12.76 6.85 8.35
N ALA A 132 -12.47 8.02 7.79
CA ALA A 132 -12.69 9.31 8.45
C ALA A 132 -14.08 9.89 8.17
N GLU A 133 -14.83 9.29 7.25
CA GLU A 133 -16.21 9.67 6.96
C GLU A 133 -17.09 9.14 8.10
N PRO A 134 -17.78 10.00 8.86
CA PRO A 134 -18.66 9.55 9.92
C PRO A 134 -19.81 8.74 9.30
N GLY A 135 -20.09 7.57 9.88
CA GLY A 135 -21.21 6.74 9.45
C GLY A 135 -22.57 7.41 9.68
N PRO A 136 -23.69 6.68 9.48
CA PRO A 136 -25.04 7.22 9.63
C PRO A 136 -25.32 7.86 11.00
N SER A 137 -24.69 7.34 12.07
CA SER A 137 -24.79 7.90 13.41
C SER A 137 -24.14 9.27 13.57
N GLY A 138 -23.28 9.69 12.62
CA GLY A 138 -22.50 10.92 12.73
C GLY A 138 -21.40 10.85 13.79
N ALA A 139 -21.09 9.67 14.33
CA ALA A 139 -20.16 9.52 15.45
C ALA A 139 -18.81 8.98 15.00
N LEU A 140 -17.73 9.55 15.54
CA LEU A 140 -16.39 8.95 15.53
C LEU A 140 -15.89 8.84 16.97
N TRP A 141 -15.09 7.81 17.24
CA TRP A 141 -14.42 7.65 18.52
C TRP A 141 -13.06 8.33 18.47
N TRP A 142 -12.76 9.10 19.50
CA TRP A 142 -11.55 9.88 19.67
C TRP A 142 -10.79 9.45 20.92
N CYS A 143 -9.47 9.37 20.81
CA CYS A 143 -8.58 9.20 21.95
C CYS A 143 -7.26 9.94 21.70
N GLY A 144 -6.93 10.90 22.56
CA GLY A 144 -5.70 11.67 22.47
C GLY A 144 -5.85 13.09 23.03
N ASP A 145 -4.90 13.94 22.66
CA ASP A 145 -4.82 15.33 23.11
C ASP A 145 -5.24 16.27 21.97
N PRO A 146 -6.25 17.13 22.15
CA PRO A 146 -6.71 18.07 21.10
C PRO A 146 -5.61 18.97 20.54
N GLN A 147 -4.57 19.29 21.33
CA GLN A 147 -3.45 20.15 20.95
C GLN A 147 -2.29 19.41 20.31
N ARG A 148 -2.16 18.09 20.52
CA ARG A 148 -1.05 17.28 19.96
C ARG A 148 -1.51 16.31 18.88
N GLY A 149 -2.80 16.01 18.81
CA GLY A 149 -3.38 14.98 17.97
C GLY A 149 -3.58 13.67 18.72
N GLY A 150 -4.08 12.68 17.99
CA GLY A 150 -4.56 11.44 18.57
C GLY A 150 -5.09 10.48 17.52
N VAL A 151 -5.85 9.51 17.99
CA VAL A 151 -6.41 8.42 17.18
C VAL A 151 -7.91 8.64 17.01
N LEU A 152 -8.36 8.52 15.76
CA LEU A 152 -9.76 8.37 15.41
C LEU A 152 -10.06 6.92 15.02
N ALA A 153 -11.27 6.49 15.34
CA ALA A 153 -11.82 5.25 14.85
C ALA A 153 -13.32 5.35 14.59
N GLN A 154 -13.83 4.50 13.72
CA GLN A 154 -15.26 4.23 13.66
C GLN A 154 -15.72 3.55 14.97
N PRO A 155 -17.01 3.63 15.32
CA PRO A 155 -17.56 2.85 16.41
C PRO A 155 -17.15 1.36 16.31
N GLY A 156 -16.61 0.81 17.39
CA GLY A 156 -16.04 -0.55 17.45
C GLY A 156 -14.50 -0.61 17.50
N GLY A 157 -13.81 0.48 17.13
CA GLY A 157 -12.35 0.61 17.31
C GLY A 157 -11.49 -0.19 16.32
N GLU A 158 -12.07 -0.77 15.28
CA GLU A 158 -11.34 -1.66 14.35
C GLU A 158 -10.48 -0.93 13.31
N THR A 159 -10.78 0.35 13.07
CA THR A 159 -10.17 1.18 12.01
C THR A 159 -9.47 2.39 12.61
N LEU A 160 -8.17 2.26 12.88
CA LEU A 160 -7.38 3.33 13.51
C LEU A 160 -6.82 4.31 12.47
N LEU A 161 -7.08 5.59 12.68
CA LEU A 161 -6.53 6.72 11.93
C LEU A 161 -5.78 7.66 12.86
N TRP A 162 -4.57 8.05 12.50
CA TRP A 162 -3.89 9.13 13.20
C TRP A 162 -4.36 10.45 12.64
N VAL A 163 -4.65 11.40 13.52
CA VAL A 163 -4.97 12.76 13.13
C VAL A 163 -4.11 13.75 13.87
N ARG A 164 -3.84 14.88 13.21
CA ARG A 164 -3.07 15.99 13.78
C ARG A 164 -3.94 17.24 13.86
N PRO A 165 -3.71 18.13 14.84
CA PRO A 165 -4.40 19.42 14.88
C PRO A 165 -4.10 20.19 13.60
N THR A 166 -5.12 20.81 13.04
CA THR A 166 -4.93 21.69 11.87
C THR A 166 -4.09 22.89 12.30
N ARG A 167 -2.95 23.15 11.68
CA ARG A 167 -2.00 24.14 12.24
C ARG A 167 -2.45 25.60 12.12
N THR A 168 -3.08 25.97 11.00
CA THR A 168 -3.36 27.38 10.70
C THR A 168 -4.74 27.79 11.22
N LEU A 169 -4.79 28.91 11.96
CA LEU A 169 -6.03 29.45 12.53
C LEU A 169 -7.10 29.67 11.47
N ARG A 170 -6.73 30.29 10.34
CA ARG A 170 -7.63 30.51 9.19
C ARG A 170 -8.28 29.21 8.71
N ARG A 171 -7.52 28.12 8.53
CA ARG A 171 -8.08 26.83 8.07
C ARG A 171 -8.92 26.16 9.14
N ARG A 172 -8.66 26.40 10.44
CA ARG A 172 -9.54 25.96 11.53
C ARG A 172 -10.88 26.68 11.44
N GLN A 173 -10.88 28.01 11.35
CA GLN A 173 -12.09 28.83 11.26
C GLN A 173 -12.91 28.51 10.00
N GLU A 174 -12.26 28.32 8.85
CA GLU A 174 -12.93 27.86 7.62
C GLU A 174 -13.57 26.48 7.79
N ALA A 175 -12.89 25.54 8.47
CA ALA A 175 -13.44 24.22 8.73
C ALA A 175 -14.62 24.25 9.71
N VAL A 176 -14.53 25.06 10.77
CA VAL A 176 -15.64 25.26 11.72
C VAL A 176 -16.86 25.83 11.00
N ARG A 177 -16.71 26.93 10.25
CA ARG A 177 -17.81 27.53 9.48
C ARG A 177 -18.43 26.54 8.49
N ALA A 178 -17.61 25.75 7.79
CA ALA A 178 -18.10 24.74 6.86
C ALA A 178 -18.86 23.61 7.58
N ALA A 179 -18.39 23.19 8.77
CA ALA A 179 -19.07 22.18 9.57
C ALA A 179 -20.39 22.70 10.16
N GLU A 180 -20.44 23.96 10.60
CA GLU A 180 -21.67 24.64 11.04
C GLU A 180 -22.69 24.75 9.90
N ALA A 181 -22.24 25.21 8.72
CA ALA A 181 -23.08 25.32 7.53
C ALA A 181 -23.67 23.98 7.07
N SER A 182 -23.01 22.86 7.39
CA SER A 182 -23.56 21.52 7.09
C SER A 182 -24.76 21.13 7.97
N GLY A 183 -25.02 21.84 9.08
CA GLY A 183 -26.06 21.52 10.07
C GLY A 183 -25.82 20.23 10.86
N ARG A 184 -24.78 19.44 10.54
CA ARG A 184 -24.53 18.12 11.13
C ARG A 184 -24.01 18.16 12.56
N LEU A 185 -23.44 19.28 12.98
CA LEU A 185 -22.99 19.47 14.37
C LEU A 185 -24.15 19.47 15.36
N GLY A 186 -25.38 19.80 14.95
CA GLY A 186 -26.57 19.84 15.82
C GLY A 186 -27.11 18.47 16.26
N ARG A 187 -26.54 17.36 15.78
CA ARG A 187 -26.98 16.00 16.16
C ARG A 187 -26.83 15.78 17.68
N PRO A 188 -27.69 14.94 18.30
CA PRO A 188 -27.55 14.58 19.71
C PRO A 188 -26.19 13.93 19.97
N SER A 189 -25.65 14.15 21.16
CA SER A 189 -24.38 13.54 21.57
C SER A 189 -24.47 12.01 21.49
N PRO A 190 -23.52 11.35 20.80
CA PRO A 190 -23.57 9.90 20.65
C PRO A 190 -23.39 9.20 22.00
N GLN A 191 -23.98 8.01 22.11
CA GLN A 191 -23.81 7.17 23.29
C GLN A 191 -22.32 6.86 23.48
N GLN A 192 -21.81 7.11 24.68
CA GLN A 192 -20.41 6.86 25.00
C GLN A 192 -20.13 5.35 24.97
N PRO A 193 -18.94 4.92 24.52
CA PRO A 193 -18.57 3.51 24.48
C PRO A 193 -18.56 2.93 25.90
N GLN A 194 -19.61 2.20 26.25
CA GLN A 194 -19.67 1.45 27.50
C GLN A 194 -18.92 0.13 27.30
N ARG A 195 -18.13 -0.26 28.31
CA ARG A 195 -17.39 -1.52 28.31
C ARG A 195 -18.38 -2.65 28.03
N ALA A 196 -18.06 -3.52 27.07
CA ALA A 196 -18.91 -4.62 26.60
C ALA A 196 -19.22 -5.70 27.66
N GLU A 197 -18.98 -5.45 28.95
CA GLU A 197 -19.34 -6.34 30.06
C GLU A 197 -20.86 -6.58 30.15
N ARG A 198 -21.71 -5.79 29.49
CA ARG A 198 -23.17 -6.00 29.45
C ARG A 198 -23.69 -6.67 28.17
N SER A 199 -22.85 -6.92 27.17
CA SER A 199 -23.30 -7.48 25.88
C SER A 199 -23.48 -9.00 25.86
N GLN A 200 -23.27 -9.70 26.97
CA GLN A 200 -23.72 -11.10 27.12
C GLN A 200 -25.22 -11.23 27.44
N GLN A 201 -25.94 -10.12 27.65
CA GLN A 201 -27.39 -10.11 27.92
C GLN A 201 -28.22 -9.40 26.85
N ALA A 202 -27.64 -9.03 25.70
CA ALA A 202 -28.41 -8.53 24.58
C ALA A 202 -29.19 -9.68 23.94
N GLU A 203 -30.43 -9.84 24.39
CA GLU A 203 -31.47 -10.64 23.78
C GLU A 203 -31.49 -10.38 22.26
N PRO A 204 -31.53 -11.44 21.43
CA PRO A 204 -31.46 -11.31 19.98
C PRO A 204 -32.69 -10.56 19.48
N VAL A 205 -32.50 -9.28 19.14
CA VAL A 205 -33.52 -8.50 18.44
C VAL A 205 -33.75 -9.17 17.08
N PRO A 206 -34.98 -9.61 16.76
CA PRO A 206 -35.28 -10.25 15.49
C PRO A 206 -35.08 -9.24 14.36
N LEU A 207 -33.94 -9.36 13.68
CA LEU A 207 -33.64 -8.59 12.49
C LEU A 207 -34.57 -9.04 11.37
N GLY A 208 -35.61 -8.23 11.14
CA GLY A 208 -36.52 -8.39 10.01
C GLY A 208 -35.75 -8.52 8.69
N SER A 209 -36.04 -9.61 7.99
CA SER A 209 -35.38 -10.17 6.81
C SER A 209 -35.34 -9.29 5.55
N SER A 210 -35.78 -8.03 5.65
CA SER A 210 -36.01 -7.15 4.50
C SER A 210 -34.80 -6.30 4.09
N ALA A 211 -33.76 -6.18 4.93
CA ALA A 211 -32.60 -5.35 4.64
C ALA A 211 -31.49 -6.05 3.80
N VAL A 212 -31.54 -7.38 3.67
CA VAL A 212 -30.47 -8.17 3.02
C VAL A 212 -30.54 -8.12 1.49
N ARG A 213 -31.67 -7.72 0.90
CA ARG A 213 -31.89 -7.85 -0.56
C ARG A 213 -31.52 -6.61 -1.39
N ALA A 214 -31.24 -5.46 -0.78
CA ALA A 214 -31.02 -4.20 -1.52
C ALA A 214 -29.55 -3.84 -1.84
N ALA A 215 -28.56 -4.55 -1.29
CA ALA A 215 -27.15 -4.23 -1.47
C ALA A 215 -26.47 -5.02 -2.60
N GLY A 216 -27.14 -5.16 -3.75
CA GLY A 216 -26.53 -5.58 -5.01
C GLY A 216 -25.67 -4.46 -5.61
N ALA A 217 -24.82 -3.83 -4.81
CA ALA A 217 -23.91 -2.79 -5.29
C ALA A 217 -22.90 -3.45 -6.22
N GLN A 218 -23.07 -3.21 -7.52
CA GLN A 218 -22.17 -3.69 -8.56
C GLN A 218 -20.74 -3.30 -8.19
N VAL A 219 -19.94 -4.28 -7.76
CA VAL A 219 -18.52 -4.05 -7.46
C VAL A 219 -17.88 -3.59 -8.77
N PRO A 220 -17.42 -2.33 -8.88
CA PRO A 220 -16.90 -1.83 -10.13
C PRO A 220 -15.73 -2.72 -10.57
N ARG A 221 -15.85 -3.29 -11.79
CA ARG A 221 -14.83 -4.15 -12.40
C ARG A 221 -13.53 -3.34 -12.54
N ARG A 222 -12.66 -3.44 -11.54
CA ARG A 222 -11.40 -2.71 -11.53
C ARG A 222 -10.50 -3.26 -12.65
N ARG A 223 -10.19 -2.41 -13.62
CA ARG A 223 -9.27 -2.69 -14.74
C ARG A 223 -7.92 -3.27 -14.24
N PRO A 224 -7.31 -4.20 -14.98
CA PRO A 224 -6.06 -4.87 -14.59
C PRO A 224 -4.83 -3.98 -14.86
N VAL A 225 -4.78 -2.79 -14.25
CA VAL A 225 -3.73 -1.78 -14.50
C VAL A 225 -2.31 -2.35 -14.36
N PHE A 226 -2.04 -3.15 -13.32
CA PHE A 226 -0.71 -3.73 -13.10
C PHE A 226 -0.31 -4.75 -14.18
N ARG A 227 -1.27 -5.41 -14.84
CA ARG A 227 -0.97 -6.31 -15.96
C ARG A 227 -0.46 -5.52 -17.17
N TRP A 228 -1.05 -4.36 -17.43
CA TRP A 228 -0.62 -3.46 -18.50
C TRP A 228 0.74 -2.83 -18.20
N ILE A 229 0.99 -2.44 -16.95
CA ILE A 229 2.32 -1.95 -16.52
C ILE A 229 3.38 -3.04 -16.71
N ALA A 230 3.09 -4.29 -16.31
CA ALA A 230 4.01 -5.40 -16.54
C ALA A 230 4.27 -5.63 -18.03
N LEU A 231 3.24 -5.61 -18.87
CA LEU A 231 3.37 -5.79 -20.31
C LEU A 231 4.21 -4.69 -20.96
N LEU A 232 4.00 -3.42 -20.58
CA LEU A 232 4.86 -2.31 -21.00
C LEU A 232 6.31 -2.52 -20.55
N GLY A 233 6.51 -3.05 -19.33
CA GLY A 233 7.83 -3.40 -18.82
C GLY A 233 8.52 -4.49 -19.66
N VAL A 234 7.80 -5.55 -20.04
CA VAL A 234 8.32 -6.61 -20.93
C VAL A 234 8.67 -6.05 -22.29
N VAL A 235 7.81 -5.21 -22.88
CA VAL A 235 8.07 -4.62 -24.20
C VAL A 235 9.29 -3.70 -24.17
N ALA A 236 9.38 -2.78 -23.20
CA ALA A 236 10.51 -1.87 -23.07
C ALA A 236 11.81 -2.63 -22.80
N GLY A 237 11.80 -3.59 -21.88
CA GLY A 237 12.98 -4.42 -21.59
C GLY A 237 13.40 -5.29 -22.77
N GLY A 238 12.43 -5.88 -23.48
CA GLY A 238 12.67 -6.68 -24.67
C GLY A 238 13.29 -5.87 -25.82
N LEU A 239 12.86 -4.63 -26.02
CA LEU A 239 13.48 -3.73 -27.00
C LEU A 239 14.93 -3.37 -26.61
N GLY A 240 15.19 -3.11 -25.33
CA GLY A 240 16.56 -2.89 -24.84
C GLY A 240 17.47 -4.11 -25.08
N ILE A 241 16.99 -5.32 -24.77
CA ILE A 241 17.73 -6.57 -25.03
C ILE A 241 17.96 -6.78 -26.53
N ALA A 242 16.94 -6.55 -27.37
CA ALA A 242 17.06 -6.69 -28.81
C ALA A 242 18.11 -5.75 -29.40
N GLY A 243 18.23 -4.53 -28.87
CA GLY A 243 19.28 -3.58 -29.26
C GLY A 243 20.68 -4.06 -28.88
N ILE A 244 20.85 -4.60 -27.67
CA ILE A 244 22.14 -5.17 -27.22
C ILE A 244 22.54 -6.37 -28.11
N VAL A 245 21.60 -7.28 -28.39
CA VAL A 245 21.87 -8.44 -29.25
C VAL A 245 22.15 -8.02 -30.70
N ALA A 246 21.51 -6.95 -31.19
CA ALA A 246 21.80 -6.42 -32.52
C ALA A 246 23.24 -5.87 -32.62
N ALA A 247 23.74 -5.27 -31.54
CA ALA A 247 25.11 -4.74 -31.49
C ALA A 247 26.20 -5.82 -31.53
N ASP A 248 25.90 -7.08 -31.21
CA ASP A 248 26.86 -8.19 -31.40
C ASP A 248 27.23 -8.40 -32.89
N GLY A 249 26.39 -7.93 -33.81
CA GLY A 249 26.63 -7.96 -35.25
C GLY A 249 27.27 -6.68 -35.81
N ASP A 250 27.55 -5.68 -34.97
CA ASP A 250 28.09 -4.42 -35.45
C ASP A 250 29.54 -4.59 -35.93
N PRO A 251 29.88 -4.10 -37.14
CA PRO A 251 31.20 -4.26 -37.70
C PRO A 251 32.23 -3.45 -36.90
N GLN A 252 33.29 -4.14 -36.47
CA GLN A 252 34.49 -3.53 -35.94
C GLN A 252 35.29 -2.90 -37.09
N ILE A 253 35.72 -1.66 -36.92
CA ILE A 253 36.46 -0.91 -37.93
C ILE A 253 37.62 -0.12 -37.34
N ASP A 254 38.57 0.14 -38.22
CA ASP A 254 39.74 0.95 -37.96
C ASP A 254 39.40 2.45 -38.10
N LEU A 255 39.78 3.23 -37.10
CA LEU A 255 39.54 4.68 -37.02
C LEU A 255 40.87 5.41 -37.13
N THR A 256 40.95 6.44 -37.98
CA THR A 256 42.10 7.35 -38.00
C THR A 256 41.79 8.56 -37.13
N VAL A 257 42.59 8.79 -36.09
CA VAL A 257 42.43 9.88 -35.14
C VAL A 257 43.02 11.15 -35.72
N LEU A 258 42.16 12.16 -35.97
CA LEU A 258 42.59 13.45 -36.50
C LEU A 258 42.96 14.44 -35.39
N LYS A 259 42.24 14.37 -34.27
CA LYS A 259 42.42 15.26 -33.14
C LYS A 259 41.86 14.60 -31.89
N GLU A 260 42.63 14.66 -30.81
CA GLU A 260 42.22 14.23 -29.46
C GLU A 260 42.27 15.44 -28.52
N ASP A 261 41.25 15.57 -27.66
CA ASP A 261 41.23 16.56 -26.59
C ASP A 261 41.68 15.95 -25.25
N SER A 262 41.93 16.80 -24.25
CA SER A 262 42.38 16.37 -22.92
C SER A 262 41.33 15.60 -22.12
N SER A 263 40.10 15.47 -22.63
CA SER A 263 38.99 14.72 -22.00
C SER A 263 38.78 13.35 -22.65
N GLY A 264 39.66 12.95 -23.58
CA GLY A 264 39.58 11.70 -24.33
C GLY A 264 38.53 11.73 -25.45
N ASN A 265 38.00 12.91 -25.83
CA ASN A 265 37.14 13.00 -27.01
C ASN A 265 38.00 13.20 -28.25
N CYS A 266 37.68 12.42 -29.27
CA CYS A 266 38.40 12.36 -30.51
C CYS A 266 37.52 12.78 -31.69
N THR A 267 38.14 13.38 -32.69
CA THR A 267 37.56 13.49 -34.03
C THR A 267 38.26 12.48 -34.91
N VAL A 268 37.51 11.54 -35.46
CA VAL A 268 38.05 10.43 -36.26
C VAL A 268 37.53 10.47 -37.68
N THR A 269 38.27 9.85 -38.59
CA THR A 269 37.80 9.47 -39.92
C THR A 269 37.78 7.98 -40.08
N TRP A 270 36.76 7.47 -40.75
CA TRP A 270 36.60 6.05 -40.99
C TRP A 270 35.91 5.77 -42.31
N LYS A 271 36.06 4.55 -42.82
CA LYS A 271 35.30 4.08 -43.98
C LYS A 271 34.06 3.35 -43.48
N ASP A 272 32.88 3.89 -43.78
CA ASP A 272 31.61 3.29 -43.35
C ASP A 272 31.43 1.91 -44.01
N PRO A 273 31.19 0.85 -43.24
CA PRO A 273 31.09 -0.52 -43.76
C PRO A 273 29.83 -0.77 -44.60
N ASP A 274 28.79 0.05 -44.45
CA ASP A 274 27.54 -0.12 -45.19
C ASP A 274 27.58 0.48 -46.59
N ASP A 275 28.18 1.66 -46.74
CA ASP A 275 28.20 2.41 -48.01
C ASP A 275 29.61 2.62 -48.60
N GLY A 276 30.66 2.24 -47.86
CA GLY A 276 32.06 2.38 -48.25
C GLY A 276 32.57 3.82 -48.28
N ARG A 277 31.78 4.82 -47.86
CA ARG A 277 32.17 6.23 -47.89
C ARG A 277 33.05 6.58 -46.70
N LEU A 278 34.01 7.47 -46.93
CA LEU A 278 34.80 8.03 -45.85
C LEU A 278 33.92 9.04 -45.07
N ARG A 279 33.77 8.82 -43.76
CA ARG A 279 33.04 9.67 -42.83
C ARG A 279 33.99 10.30 -41.83
N LYS A 280 33.53 11.40 -41.22
CA LYS A 280 34.23 12.14 -40.16
C LYS A 280 33.22 12.48 -39.08
N GLY A 281 33.61 12.30 -37.81
CA GLY A 281 32.68 12.44 -36.70
C GLY A 281 33.36 12.38 -35.33
N PRO A 282 32.59 12.66 -34.27
CA PRO A 282 33.06 12.53 -32.89
C PRO A 282 33.18 11.05 -32.49
N PHE A 283 34.15 10.75 -31.63
CA PHE A 283 34.41 9.44 -31.05
C PHE A 283 34.99 9.62 -29.64
N ARG A 284 34.87 8.60 -28.79
CA ARG A 284 35.47 8.57 -27.46
C ARG A 284 36.67 7.63 -27.50
N CYS A 285 37.88 8.18 -27.48
CA CYS A 285 39.09 7.37 -27.57
C CYS A 285 39.24 6.45 -26.36
N THR A 286 39.88 5.31 -26.57
CA THR A 286 40.18 4.34 -25.51
C THR A 286 41.17 4.95 -24.51
N PRO A 287 40.86 5.03 -23.19
CA PRO A 287 41.69 5.77 -22.22
C PRO A 287 43.14 5.26 -22.09
N ASP A 288 43.35 3.97 -22.31
CA ASP A 288 44.65 3.29 -22.12
C ASP A 288 45.31 2.92 -23.46
N ARG A 289 45.07 3.73 -24.51
CA ARG A 289 45.65 3.51 -25.84
C ARG A 289 47.18 3.59 -25.82
N ASP A 290 47.82 2.65 -26.53
CA ASP A 290 49.28 2.65 -26.69
C ASP A 290 49.74 3.97 -27.36
N PRO A 291 50.64 4.75 -26.74
CA PRO A 291 51.13 6.01 -27.32
C PRO A 291 51.76 5.85 -28.71
N SER A 292 52.28 4.66 -29.03
CA SER A 292 52.83 4.36 -30.36
C SER A 292 51.77 4.25 -31.47
N LEU A 293 50.49 4.10 -31.11
CA LEU A 293 49.33 4.07 -32.00
C LEU A 293 48.50 5.37 -31.92
N SER A 294 49.14 6.50 -31.62
CA SER A 294 48.44 7.78 -31.37
C SER A 294 47.56 8.31 -32.51
N ASP A 295 47.77 7.86 -33.75
CA ASP A 295 47.00 8.25 -34.94
C ASP A 295 45.87 7.28 -35.32
N TRP A 296 45.71 6.18 -34.57
CA TRP A 296 44.74 5.13 -34.88
C TRP A 296 43.99 4.62 -33.63
N ASP A 297 42.74 4.20 -33.79
CA ASP A 297 41.95 3.54 -32.74
C ASP A 297 41.01 2.52 -33.38
N THR A 298 40.34 1.69 -32.59
CA THR A 298 39.32 0.75 -33.06
C THR A 298 37.96 1.10 -32.48
N GLY A 299 36.92 1.02 -33.30
CA GLY A 299 35.55 1.21 -32.84
C GLY A 299 34.57 0.33 -33.58
N TRP A 300 33.31 0.36 -33.15
CA TRP A 300 32.21 -0.34 -33.77
C TRP A 300 31.25 0.67 -34.38
N VAL A 301 30.72 0.34 -35.56
CA VAL A 301 29.69 1.15 -36.24
C VAL A 301 28.34 0.51 -35.98
N VAL A 302 27.40 1.30 -35.45
CA VAL A 302 26.01 0.86 -35.30
C VAL A 302 25.43 0.51 -36.67
N SER A 303 25.03 -0.75 -36.86
CA SER A 303 24.54 -1.27 -38.16
C SER A 303 23.01 -1.19 -38.30
N TYR A 304 22.30 -0.85 -37.22
CA TYR A 304 20.85 -0.97 -37.11
C TYR A 304 20.13 0.32 -36.70
N GLY A 305 18.82 0.35 -36.98
CA GLY A 305 17.93 1.38 -36.47
C GLY A 305 18.21 2.80 -36.99
N PRO A 306 17.68 3.83 -36.30
CA PRO A 306 17.85 5.23 -36.70
C PRO A 306 19.25 5.80 -36.40
N TRP A 307 20.08 5.08 -35.64
CA TRP A 307 21.45 5.47 -35.25
C TRP A 307 22.53 4.86 -36.15
N LYS A 308 22.11 4.28 -37.28
CA LYS A 308 23.01 3.61 -38.21
C LYS A 308 24.15 4.53 -38.65
N GLY A 309 25.39 4.07 -38.49
CA GLY A 309 26.60 4.83 -38.80
C GLY A 309 27.20 5.61 -37.61
N GLU A 310 26.57 5.61 -36.44
CA GLU A 310 27.18 6.13 -35.20
C GLU A 310 28.31 5.20 -34.71
N LEU A 311 29.32 5.77 -34.05
CA LEU A 311 30.46 5.03 -33.53
C LEU A 311 30.35 4.84 -32.01
N TYR A 312 30.85 3.69 -31.53
CA TYR A 312 31.12 3.47 -30.12
C TYR A 312 32.42 2.68 -29.90
N ASN A 313 33.02 2.84 -28.72
CA ASN A 313 34.26 2.16 -28.32
C ASN A 313 34.00 0.83 -27.59
N ALA A 314 35.06 0.17 -27.10
CA ALA A 314 34.96 -1.15 -26.46
C ALA A 314 34.16 -1.09 -25.13
N GLU A 315 34.15 0.08 -24.51
CA GLU A 315 33.41 0.39 -23.29
C GLU A 315 31.96 0.82 -23.56
N TRP A 316 31.48 0.70 -24.81
CA TRP A 316 30.12 1.08 -25.25
C TRP A 316 29.82 2.58 -25.20
N GLU A 317 30.84 3.42 -25.10
CA GLU A 317 30.71 4.88 -25.11
C GLU A 317 30.71 5.44 -26.54
N GLY A 318 29.88 6.46 -26.80
CA GLY A 318 29.87 7.21 -28.06
C GLY A 318 28.57 7.17 -28.84
N ALA A 319 27.90 6.01 -28.90
CA ALA A 319 26.65 5.85 -29.65
C ALA A 319 25.40 6.15 -28.79
N THR A 320 24.46 6.89 -29.38
CA THR A 320 23.15 7.17 -28.78
C THR A 320 22.35 5.89 -28.59
N ALA A 321 22.52 4.92 -29.50
CA ALA A 321 21.88 3.61 -29.45
C ALA A 321 22.10 2.91 -28.09
N ASN A 322 23.34 2.90 -27.59
CA ASN A 322 23.71 2.25 -26.33
C ASN A 322 22.99 2.89 -25.14
N THR A 323 22.99 4.22 -25.08
CA THR A 323 22.29 4.98 -24.02
C THR A 323 20.78 4.72 -24.04
N VAL A 324 20.18 4.64 -25.24
CA VAL A 324 18.75 4.37 -25.39
C VAL A 324 18.42 2.93 -25.01
N ASN A 325 19.22 1.95 -25.43
CA ASN A 325 19.03 0.53 -25.11
C ASN A 325 19.11 0.30 -23.60
N ASP A 326 20.11 0.89 -22.93
CA ASP A 326 20.26 0.85 -21.47
C ASP A 326 19.09 1.50 -20.74
N GLY A 327 18.66 2.67 -21.25
CA GLY A 327 17.49 3.37 -20.74
C GLY A 327 16.21 2.53 -20.83
N LEU A 328 15.99 1.87 -21.97
CA LEU A 328 14.85 0.99 -22.21
C LEU A 328 14.90 -0.25 -21.31
N LEU A 329 16.06 -0.88 -21.17
CA LEU A 329 16.27 -2.03 -20.29
C LEU A 329 15.98 -1.65 -18.82
N ALA A 330 16.53 -0.54 -18.36
CA ALA A 330 16.32 0.00 -17.03
C ALA A 330 14.85 0.34 -16.76
N ALA A 331 14.20 1.04 -17.70
CA ALA A 331 12.78 1.38 -17.60
C ALA A 331 11.90 0.13 -17.57
N GLY A 332 12.20 -0.85 -18.44
CA GLY A 332 11.52 -2.14 -18.47
C GLY A 332 11.59 -2.87 -17.13
N PHE A 333 12.78 -2.96 -16.54
CA PHE A 333 12.99 -3.56 -15.23
C PHE A 333 12.20 -2.84 -14.12
N LEU A 334 12.26 -1.51 -14.07
CA LEU A 334 11.53 -0.72 -13.06
C LEU A 334 10.01 -0.90 -13.17
N LEU A 335 9.47 -0.95 -14.39
CA LEU A 335 8.05 -1.21 -14.63
C LEU A 335 7.65 -2.62 -14.15
N LEU A 336 8.48 -3.63 -14.41
CA LEU A 336 8.24 -5.00 -13.96
C LEU A 336 8.26 -5.11 -12.43
N VAL A 337 9.25 -4.53 -11.75
CA VAL A 337 9.33 -4.49 -10.28
C VAL A 337 8.12 -3.76 -9.70
N GLY A 338 7.78 -2.59 -10.24
CA GLY A 338 6.62 -1.82 -9.80
C GLY A 338 5.30 -2.59 -9.98
N ALA A 339 5.14 -3.29 -11.11
CA ALA A 339 3.99 -4.13 -11.38
C ALA A 339 3.91 -5.35 -10.44
N ALA A 340 5.04 -6.00 -10.17
CA ALA A 340 5.12 -7.14 -9.25
C ALA A 340 4.76 -6.74 -7.82
N VAL A 341 5.35 -5.65 -7.31
CA VAL A 341 5.06 -5.12 -5.96
C VAL A 341 3.60 -4.66 -5.86
N GLY A 342 3.14 -3.85 -6.81
CA GLY A 342 1.76 -3.34 -6.83
C GLY A 342 0.71 -4.46 -6.99
N GLY A 343 1.00 -5.44 -7.85
CA GLY A 343 0.20 -6.64 -8.05
C GLY A 343 0.16 -7.53 -6.81
N GLY A 344 1.32 -7.79 -6.19
CA GLY A 344 1.45 -8.59 -4.98
C GLY A 344 0.68 -8.00 -3.80
N ILE A 345 0.84 -6.69 -3.53
CA ILE A 345 0.06 -5.98 -2.51
C ILE A 345 -1.44 -6.15 -2.75
N ARG A 346 -1.89 -6.07 -4.01
CA ARG A 346 -3.29 -6.21 -4.38
C ARG A 346 -3.81 -7.64 -4.22
N VAL A 347 -3.01 -8.66 -4.51
CA VAL A 347 -3.37 -10.08 -4.30
C VAL A 347 -3.50 -10.37 -2.81
N VAL A 348 -2.56 -9.90 -1.99
CA VAL A 348 -2.60 -10.06 -0.53
C VAL A 348 -3.84 -9.36 0.05
N GLN A 349 -4.15 -8.15 -0.41
CA GLN A 349 -5.37 -7.43 -0.01
C GLN A 349 -6.63 -8.21 -0.38
N ARG A 350 -6.75 -8.68 -1.62
CA ARG A 350 -7.92 -9.48 -2.06
C ARG A 350 -8.08 -10.77 -1.26
N ARG A 351 -6.98 -11.44 -0.90
CA ARG A 351 -7.02 -12.63 -0.04
C ARG A 351 -7.47 -12.27 1.37
N ALA A 352 -7.03 -11.13 1.91
CA ALA A 352 -7.47 -10.66 3.21
C ALA A 352 -8.98 -10.33 3.20
N ASP A 353 -9.46 -9.63 2.17
CA ASP A 353 -10.87 -9.26 2.02
C ASP A 353 -11.75 -10.53 1.90
N ARG A 354 -11.36 -11.51 1.07
CA ARG A 354 -12.06 -12.80 0.97
C ARG A 354 -12.11 -13.57 2.28
N ARG A 355 -11.05 -13.52 3.11
CA ARG A 355 -11.05 -14.17 4.43
C ARG A 355 -12.03 -13.50 5.39
N VAL A 356 -12.22 -12.18 5.28
CA VAL A 356 -13.22 -11.45 6.07
C VAL A 356 -14.63 -11.84 5.61
N GLU A 357 -14.88 -11.88 4.30
CA GLU A 357 -16.16 -12.32 3.74
C GLU A 357 -16.48 -13.77 4.13
N GLN A 358 -15.53 -14.70 3.98
CA GLN A 358 -15.70 -16.11 4.37
C GLN A 358 -15.99 -16.29 5.86
N ARG A 359 -15.35 -15.50 6.72
CA ARG A 359 -15.64 -15.51 8.16
C ARG A 359 -17.03 -14.96 8.45
N ALA A 360 -17.42 -13.89 7.78
CA ALA A 360 -18.76 -13.33 7.92
C ALA A 360 -19.84 -14.34 7.46
N THR A 361 -19.63 -15.05 6.35
CA THR A 361 -20.57 -16.08 5.89
C THR A 361 -20.59 -17.31 6.80
N ALA A 362 -19.44 -17.72 7.34
CA ALA A 362 -19.37 -18.83 8.30
C ALA A 362 -20.13 -18.50 9.59
N LEU A 363 -19.93 -17.29 10.14
CA LEU A 363 -20.69 -16.82 11.30
C LEU A 363 -22.19 -16.70 10.99
N ALA A 364 -22.57 -16.20 9.82
CA ALA A 364 -23.98 -16.13 9.44
C ALA A 364 -24.64 -17.53 9.35
N ALA A 365 -23.92 -18.53 8.83
CA ALA A 365 -24.39 -19.91 8.77
C ALA A 365 -24.51 -20.54 10.18
N GLU A 366 -23.53 -20.29 11.05
CA GLU A 366 -23.57 -20.72 12.45
C GLU A 366 -24.78 -20.12 13.19
N TRP A 367 -25.08 -18.84 12.97
CA TRP A 367 -26.25 -18.19 13.58
C TRP A 367 -27.58 -18.71 13.03
N ALA A 368 -27.66 -19.02 11.74
CA ALA A 368 -28.85 -19.63 11.14
C ALA A 368 -29.14 -21.01 11.75
N THR A 369 -28.11 -21.85 11.93
CA THR A 369 -28.26 -23.18 12.55
C THR A 369 -28.54 -23.10 14.06
N ALA A 370 -28.01 -22.10 14.76
CA ALA A 370 -28.29 -21.89 16.18
C ALA A 370 -29.75 -21.47 16.45
N GLY A 371 -30.38 -20.74 15.51
CA GLY A 371 -31.78 -20.33 15.59
C GLY A 371 -32.79 -21.46 15.37
N GLU A 372 -32.36 -22.60 14.82
CA GLU A 372 -33.22 -23.75 14.50
C GLU A 372 -33.15 -24.86 15.55
N ARG A 373 -32.47 -24.64 16.69
CA ARG A 373 -32.65 -25.50 17.86
C ARG A 373 -34.12 -25.40 18.30
N PRO A 374 -34.87 -26.52 18.37
CA PRO A 374 -36.28 -26.51 18.71
C PRO A 374 -36.44 -25.79 20.05
N GLY A 375 -37.12 -24.65 20.00
CA GLY A 375 -37.27 -23.77 21.13
C GLY A 375 -37.88 -24.52 22.30
N VAL A 376 -37.15 -24.57 23.41
CA VAL A 376 -37.80 -24.67 24.72
C VAL A 376 -38.61 -23.37 24.86
N SER A 377 -39.87 -23.44 24.46
CA SER A 377 -40.84 -22.36 24.62
C SER A 377 -41.01 -22.08 26.11
N LEU A 378 -40.33 -21.05 26.61
CA LEU A 378 -40.61 -20.48 27.92
C LEU A 378 -41.91 -19.68 27.81
N VAL A 379 -43.04 -20.39 27.86
CA VAL A 379 -44.35 -19.76 28.08
C VAL A 379 -44.33 -19.17 29.49
N LYS A 380 -44.17 -17.86 29.58
CA LYS A 380 -44.24 -17.13 30.85
C LYS A 380 -45.71 -17.01 31.25
N SER A 381 -46.17 -17.96 32.07
CA SER A 381 -47.52 -17.90 32.67
C SER A 381 -47.57 -16.78 33.74
N PRO A 382 -48.67 -16.00 33.85
CA PRO A 382 -48.75 -14.85 34.76
C PRO A 382 -48.65 -15.20 36.25
N THR A 383 -48.70 -16.48 36.64
CA THR A 383 -48.83 -16.92 38.03
C THR A 383 -47.73 -17.83 38.55
N GLY A 384 -46.66 -18.07 37.81
CA GLY A 384 -45.51 -18.83 38.32
C GLY A 384 -44.75 -19.61 37.24
N VAL A 385 -43.44 -19.75 37.43
CA VAL A 385 -42.54 -20.48 36.53
C VAL A 385 -42.70 -21.98 36.79
N SER A 386 -43.49 -22.67 35.95
CA SER A 386 -43.54 -24.14 35.91
C SER A 386 -42.65 -24.64 34.77
N LEU A 387 -41.62 -25.42 35.12
CA LEU A 387 -40.77 -26.15 34.17
C LEU A 387 -41.56 -27.34 33.62
N HIS A 388 -42.26 -27.15 32.50
CA HIS A 388 -42.83 -28.28 31.75
C HIS A 388 -41.72 -28.93 30.92
N LYS A 389 -41.21 -30.06 31.41
CA LYS A 389 -40.42 -31.00 30.61
C LYS A 389 -41.36 -31.58 29.56
N SER A 390 -41.12 -31.31 28.27
CA SER A 390 -41.84 -32.02 27.21
C SER A 390 -41.61 -33.52 27.40
N PRO A 391 -42.66 -34.36 27.34
CA PRO A 391 -42.49 -35.79 27.33
C PRO A 391 -41.62 -36.12 26.11
N ALA A 392 -40.52 -36.83 26.38
CA ALA A 392 -39.73 -37.42 25.33
C ALA A 392 -40.66 -38.30 24.49
N GLU A 393 -40.59 -38.16 23.17
CA GLU A 393 -41.15 -39.16 22.26
C GLU A 393 -40.64 -40.53 22.71
N ASP A 394 -41.59 -41.38 23.10
CA ASP A 394 -41.37 -42.80 23.32
C ASP A 394 -40.73 -43.39 22.06
N GLY A 395 -39.62 -44.09 22.27
CA GLY A 395 -38.88 -44.76 21.20
C GLY A 395 -39.73 -45.84 20.52
N PRO A 396 -39.41 -46.20 19.26
CA PRO A 396 -40.13 -47.23 18.54
C PRO A 396 -39.98 -48.59 19.25
N GLU A 397 -41.12 -49.19 19.59
CA GLU A 397 -41.25 -50.57 20.02
C GLU A 397 -40.53 -51.52 19.04
N LEU A 398 -39.66 -52.35 19.59
CA LEU A 398 -39.10 -53.52 18.91
C LEU A 398 -40.22 -54.52 18.59
N PRO A 399 -40.32 -55.03 17.35
CA PRO A 399 -41.28 -56.08 17.04
C PRO A 399 -40.86 -57.40 17.67
N GLU A 400 -41.77 -57.99 18.45
CA GLU A 400 -41.68 -59.37 18.93
C GLU A 400 -41.61 -60.35 17.75
N LEU A 401 -40.63 -61.25 17.81
CA LEU A 401 -40.48 -62.42 16.93
C LEU A 401 -41.49 -63.51 17.36
N PRO A 402 -42.25 -64.10 16.44
CA PRO A 402 -43.00 -65.32 16.72
C PRO A 402 -42.08 -66.56 16.61
N GLU A 403 -42.41 -67.59 17.39
CA GLU A 403 -41.71 -68.87 17.57
C GLU A 403 -41.38 -69.64 16.28
#